data_AF-A0AAT9HGG8-F1
#
_entry.id   AF-A0AAT9HGG8-F1
#
_cell.length_a   1.000
_cell.length_b   1.000
_cell.length_c   1.000
_cell.angle_alpha   90.00
_cell.angle_beta   90.00
_cell.angle_gamma   90.00
#
_symmetry.space_group_name_H-M   'P 1'
#
loop_
_entity.id
_entity.type
_entity.pdbx_description
1 polymer ?
#
loop_
_entity_poly.entity_id
_entity_poly.type
_entity_poly.pdbx_seq_one_letter_code
_entity_poly.pdbx_strand_id
1 'polypeptide(L)'
;MRDAAKQAGTDPADIGFMPFPVQRDGVFCAVTSPDYLQAVNVNSDHKEAARAWIDWFTDKSGYAAANLALSPLKDAPLPDILEPYEAKGVKLIDLDDTKGAEVKSIDNQSEVGIYKPDYRQELVDLARGARKGGLDDYLGDLGKRWAQARNSLGS
;
A
#
# COMPACT_ATOMS: atom_id res chain seq x y z
N MET A 1 -13.19 9.49 5.11
CA MET A 1 -13.34 9.23 6.57
C MET A 1 -13.78 10.47 7.34
N ARG A 2 -13.11 11.64 7.22
CA ARG A 2 -13.57 12.89 7.86
C ARG A 2 -14.96 13.34 7.41
N ASP A 3 -15.32 13.15 6.15
CA ASP A 3 -16.68 13.47 5.69
C ASP A 3 -17.74 12.51 6.26
N ALA A 4 -17.37 11.26 6.54
CA ALA A 4 -18.27 10.33 7.23
C ALA A 4 -18.51 10.76 8.69
N ALA A 5 -17.48 11.25 9.38
CA ALA A 5 -17.63 11.84 10.72
C ALA A 5 -18.59 13.04 10.70
N LYS A 6 -18.44 13.96 9.73
CA LYS A 6 -19.39 15.07 9.55
C LYS A 6 -20.82 14.58 9.29
N GLN A 7 -21.01 13.59 8.41
CA GLN A 7 -22.33 13.01 8.11
C GLN A 7 -22.95 12.32 9.34
N ALA A 8 -22.12 11.74 10.21
CA ALA A 8 -22.55 11.13 11.46
C ALA A 8 -22.78 12.16 12.60
N GLY A 9 -22.53 13.45 12.36
CA GLY A 9 -22.68 14.51 13.36
C GLY A 9 -21.58 14.53 14.44
N THR A 10 -20.43 13.91 14.17
CA THR A 10 -19.27 13.89 15.06
C THR A 10 -18.17 14.83 14.55
N ASP A 11 -17.19 15.15 15.40
CA ASP A 11 -16.09 16.04 15.02
C ASP A 11 -15.14 15.34 14.03
N PRO A 12 -14.95 15.84 12.79
CA PRO A 12 -13.96 15.29 11.87
C PRO A 12 -12.51 15.41 12.38
N ALA A 13 -12.23 16.30 13.33
CA ALA A 13 -10.91 16.44 13.95
C ALA A 13 -10.49 15.21 14.77
N ASP A 14 -11.44 14.37 15.19
CA ASP A 14 -11.16 13.11 15.88
C ASP A 14 -10.49 12.06 14.97
N ILE A 15 -10.53 12.27 13.65
CA ILE A 15 -9.89 11.38 12.66
C ILE A 15 -8.50 11.92 12.29
N GLY A 16 -7.48 11.25 12.84
CA GLY A 16 -6.08 11.50 12.55
C GLY A 16 -5.42 10.42 11.68
N PHE A 17 -4.22 10.70 11.20
CA PHE A 17 -3.36 9.76 10.51
C PHE A 17 -1.94 9.87 11.07
N MET A 18 -1.33 8.74 11.42
CA MET A 18 -0.03 8.68 12.08
C MET A 18 0.88 7.69 11.35
N PRO A 19 2.21 7.86 11.40
CA PRO A 19 3.14 6.86 10.87
C PRO A 19 2.98 5.54 11.62
N PHE A 20 3.24 4.43 10.93
CA PHE A 20 3.35 3.14 11.58
C PHE A 20 4.40 3.22 12.70
N PRO A 21 4.15 2.66 13.91
CA PRO A 21 4.97 2.94 15.10
C PRO A 21 6.26 2.12 15.13
N VAL A 22 7.01 2.10 14.03
CA VAL A 22 8.34 1.48 13.91
C VAL A 22 9.30 2.50 13.37
N GLN A 23 10.45 2.59 14.05
CA GLN A 23 11.54 3.46 13.65
C GLN A 23 12.75 2.65 13.25
N ARG A 24 13.52 3.19 12.31
CA ARG A 24 14.88 2.74 12.02
C ARG A 24 15.81 3.91 12.30
N ASP A 25 16.81 3.69 13.16
CA ASP A 25 17.78 4.72 13.54
C ASP A 25 17.11 6.02 14.04
N GLY A 26 16.00 5.90 14.77
CA GLY A 26 15.23 7.03 15.32
C GLY A 26 14.31 7.74 14.32
N VAL A 27 14.24 7.28 13.07
CA VAL A 27 13.43 7.88 11.99
C VAL A 27 12.25 6.99 11.65
N PHE A 28 11.06 7.59 11.56
CA PHE A 28 9.88 6.94 10.98
C PHE A 28 9.97 6.96 9.46
N CYS A 29 9.59 5.86 8.82
CA CYS A 29 9.50 5.76 7.37
C CYS A 29 8.06 5.42 6.96
N ALA A 30 7.60 6.01 5.87
CA ALA A 30 6.35 5.64 5.24
C ALA A 30 6.57 5.46 3.74
N VAL A 31 6.03 4.36 3.21
CA VAL A 31 6.14 4.06 1.78
C VAL A 31 5.03 4.78 1.04
N THR A 32 5.39 5.56 0.03
CA THR A 32 4.48 6.11 -0.96
C THR A 32 4.30 5.09 -2.07
N SER A 33 3.06 4.67 -2.29
CA SER A 33 2.71 3.73 -3.35
C SER A 33 1.44 4.16 -4.07
N PRO A 34 1.27 3.83 -5.35
CA PRO A 34 -0.01 3.97 -6.02
C PRO A 34 -1.11 3.20 -5.28
N ASP A 35 -2.32 3.76 -5.26
CA ASP A 35 -3.53 3.04 -4.83
C ASP A 35 -3.98 2.09 -5.95
N TYR A 36 -4.68 2.63 -6.95
CA TYR A 36 -5.01 1.94 -8.19
C TYR A 36 -4.45 2.68 -9.40
N LEU A 37 -3.72 1.94 -10.24
CA LEU A 37 -3.20 2.46 -11.49
C LEU A 37 -4.28 2.45 -12.57
N GLN A 38 -4.45 3.59 -13.25
CA GLN A 38 -5.32 3.73 -14.41
C GLN A 38 -4.60 3.28 -15.67
N ALA A 39 -5.26 2.47 -16.51
CA ALA A 39 -4.68 1.94 -17.73
C ALA A 39 -5.68 1.97 -18.90
N VAL A 40 -5.17 2.17 -20.11
CA VAL A 40 -5.96 2.07 -21.34
C VAL A 40 -5.85 0.65 -21.88
N ASN A 41 -7.00 0.01 -22.12
CA ASN A 41 -7.02 -1.31 -22.74
C ASN A 41 -6.44 -1.25 -24.17
N VAL A 42 -5.42 -2.07 -24.43
CA VAL A 42 -4.76 -2.15 -25.75
C VAL A 42 -5.71 -2.53 -26.88
N ASN A 43 -6.83 -3.21 -26.57
CA ASN A 43 -7.85 -3.62 -27.53
C ASN A 43 -9.03 -2.64 -27.66
N SER A 44 -9.00 -1.48 -26.99
CA SER A 44 -10.09 -0.50 -27.09
C SER A 44 -10.11 0.23 -28.44
N ASP A 45 -11.28 0.45 -29.02
CA ASP A 45 -11.47 1.32 -30.18
C ASP A 45 -11.49 2.82 -29.81
N HIS A 46 -11.43 3.15 -28.51
CA HIS A 46 -11.59 4.51 -27.98
C HIS A 46 -10.38 4.96 -27.14
N LYS A 47 -9.16 4.61 -27.56
CA LYS A 47 -7.93 4.89 -26.81
C LYS A 47 -7.70 6.38 -26.54
N GLU A 48 -8.00 7.24 -27.51
CA GLU A 48 -7.84 8.69 -27.35
C GLU A 48 -8.77 9.27 -26.29
N ALA A 49 -10.05 8.86 -26.32
CA ALA A 49 -11.03 9.27 -25.31
C ALA A 49 -10.65 8.75 -23.92
N ALA A 50 -10.19 7.50 -23.82
CA ALA A 50 -9.72 6.92 -22.57
C ALA A 50 -8.49 7.66 -22.02
N ARG A 51 -7.53 8.02 -22.87
CA ARG A 51 -6.36 8.83 -22.47
C ARG A 51 -6.78 10.21 -21.99
N ALA A 52 -7.64 10.90 -22.74
CA ALA A 52 -8.13 12.23 -22.37
C ALA A 52 -8.86 12.20 -21.02
N TRP A 53 -9.58 11.12 -20.72
CA TRP A 53 -10.20 10.93 -19.41
C TRP A 53 -9.17 10.76 -18.29
N ILE A 54 -8.11 9.96 -18.49
CA ILE A 54 -7.03 9.81 -17.50
C ILE A 54 -6.36 11.16 -17.21
N ASP A 55 -6.11 11.97 -18.25
CA ASP A 55 -5.53 13.30 -18.09
C ASP A 55 -6.45 14.22 -17.30
N TRP A 56 -7.72 14.29 -17.67
CA TRP A 56 -8.70 15.08 -16.91
C TRP A 56 -8.84 14.58 -15.46
N PHE A 57 -8.85 13.26 -15.25
CA PHE A 57 -8.95 12.66 -13.92
C PHE A 57 -7.75 13.05 -13.05
N THR A 58 -6.55 13.01 -13.61
CA THR A 58 -5.30 13.35 -12.93
C THR A 58 -5.21 14.84 -12.63
N ASP A 59 -5.55 15.68 -13.61
CA ASP A 59 -5.26 17.12 -13.56
C ASP A 59 -6.40 17.94 -12.95
N LYS A 60 -7.66 17.52 -13.13
CA LYS A 60 -8.84 18.40 -12.95
C LYS A 60 -9.94 17.83 -12.07
N SER A 61 -9.98 16.52 -11.82
CA SER A 61 -11.12 15.92 -11.11
C SER A 61 -11.22 16.29 -9.63
N GLY A 62 -10.11 16.70 -9.01
CA GLY A 62 -10.01 16.86 -7.56
C GLY A 62 -10.00 15.53 -6.78
N TYR A 63 -9.90 14.38 -7.46
CA TYR A 63 -9.99 13.06 -6.84
C TYR A 63 -8.98 12.84 -5.71
N ALA A 64 -7.70 13.20 -5.91
CA ALA A 64 -6.67 13.02 -4.90
C ALA A 64 -7.00 13.79 -3.61
N ALA A 65 -7.39 15.06 -3.74
CA ALA A 65 -7.79 15.90 -2.61
C ALA A 65 -9.03 15.35 -1.89
N ALA A 66 -10.05 14.95 -2.64
CA ALA A 66 -11.28 14.38 -2.08
C ALA A 66 -11.06 13.07 -1.30
N ASN A 67 -10.03 12.31 -1.67
CA ASN A 67 -9.68 11.03 -1.02
C ASN A 67 -8.52 11.15 -0.02
N LEU A 68 -8.05 12.37 0.27
CA LEU A 68 -6.88 12.62 1.14
C LEU A 68 -5.62 11.85 0.66
N ALA A 69 -5.51 11.64 -0.65
CA ALA A 69 -4.42 10.90 -1.28
C ALA A 69 -3.32 11.86 -1.73
N LEU A 70 -2.10 11.31 -1.87
CA LEU A 70 -1.01 12.00 -2.55
C LEU A 70 -1.39 12.22 -4.02
N SER A 71 -1.23 13.44 -4.50
CA SER A 71 -1.45 13.75 -5.91
C SER A 71 -0.32 13.15 -6.76
N PRO A 72 -0.64 12.56 -7.92
CA PRO A 72 0.38 12.12 -8.88
C PRO A 72 1.05 13.28 -9.64
N LEU A 73 0.57 14.52 -9.49
CA LEU A 73 1.20 15.70 -10.09
C LEU A 73 2.48 16.07 -9.34
N LYS A 74 3.57 16.27 -10.08
CA LYS A 74 4.91 16.51 -9.51
C LYS A 74 4.98 17.71 -8.57
N ASP A 75 4.25 18.77 -8.90
CA ASP A 75 4.30 20.05 -8.17
C ASP A 75 3.14 20.22 -7.18
N ALA A 76 2.40 19.14 -6.89
CA ALA A 76 1.31 19.18 -5.93
C ALA A 76 1.83 19.12 -4.49
N PRO A 77 1.22 19.86 -3.55
CA PRO A 77 1.57 19.78 -2.14
C PRO A 77 1.19 18.42 -1.54
N LEU A 78 1.82 18.08 -0.41
CA LEU A 78 1.32 16.99 0.43
C LEU A 78 -0.10 17.33 0.94
N PRO A 79 -1.00 16.34 1.06
CA PRO A 79 -2.32 16.57 1.62
C PRO A 79 -2.22 16.87 3.12
N ASP A 80 -3.06 17.79 3.62
CA ASP A 80 -3.07 18.25 5.03
C ASP A 80 -3.16 17.12 6.07
N ILE A 81 -3.69 15.95 5.69
CA ILE A 81 -3.73 14.77 6.55
C ILE A 81 -2.33 14.27 6.96
N LEU A 82 -1.28 14.66 6.22
CA LEU A 82 0.12 14.32 6.47
C LEU A 82 0.89 15.37 7.29
N GLU A 83 0.25 16.45 7.77
CA GLU A 83 0.91 17.39 8.70
C GLU A 83 1.59 16.68 9.90
N PRO A 84 1.00 15.63 10.53
CA PRO A 84 1.68 14.90 11.60
C PRO A 84 2.95 14.17 11.12
N TYR A 85 3.02 13.79 9.85
CA TYR A 85 4.20 13.15 9.26
C TYR A 85 5.33 14.16 9.10
N GLU A 86 5.02 15.35 8.59
CA GLU A 86 5.97 16.46 8.46
C GLU A 86 6.50 16.90 9.83
N ALA A 87 5.60 17.11 10.80
CA ALA A 87 5.98 17.50 12.17
C ALA A 87 6.85 16.46 12.90
N LYS A 88 6.77 15.18 12.50
CA LYS A 88 7.58 14.09 13.05
C LYS A 88 8.82 13.77 12.22
N GLY A 89 9.07 14.50 11.13
CA GLY A 89 10.19 14.24 10.23
C GLY A 89 10.12 12.85 9.60
N VAL A 90 8.92 12.35 9.30
CA VAL A 90 8.74 11.04 8.66
C VAL A 90 9.37 11.09 7.26
N LYS A 91 10.22 10.12 6.95
CA LYS A 91 10.77 9.97 5.63
C LYS A 91 9.76 9.27 4.72
N LEU A 92 9.26 9.98 3.72
CA LEU A 92 8.52 9.38 2.62
C LEU A 92 9.49 8.67 1.67
N ILE A 93 9.17 7.44 1.29
CA ILE A 93 10.01 6.59 0.44
C ILE A 93 9.15 6.05 -0.70
N ASP A 94 9.54 6.33 -1.93
CA ASP A 94 8.87 5.75 -3.10
C ASP A 94 9.14 4.25 -3.18
N LEU A 95 8.10 3.48 -3.48
CA LEU A 95 8.22 2.07 -3.79
C LEU A 95 8.98 1.86 -5.12
N ASP A 96 10.16 1.24 -5.04
CA ASP A 96 10.87 0.76 -6.22
C ASP A 96 10.31 -0.61 -6.66
N ASP A 97 9.51 -0.61 -7.73
CA ASP A 97 8.93 -1.82 -8.33
C ASP A 97 9.70 -2.32 -9.57
N THR A 98 10.95 -1.90 -9.78
CA THR A 98 11.76 -2.33 -10.95
C THR A 98 11.95 -3.85 -11.00
N LYS A 99 11.97 -4.51 -9.85
CA LYS A 99 12.02 -5.98 -9.70
C LYS A 99 10.67 -6.61 -9.36
N GLY A 100 9.55 -5.89 -9.54
CA GLY A 100 8.22 -6.36 -9.16
C GLY A 100 7.82 -7.72 -9.76
N ALA A 101 8.22 -7.97 -11.01
CA ALA A 101 7.97 -9.26 -11.67
C ALA A 101 8.73 -10.42 -11.01
N GLU A 102 9.98 -10.19 -10.60
CA GLU A 102 10.80 -11.17 -9.88
C GLU A 102 10.17 -11.49 -8.52
N VAL A 103 9.80 -10.46 -7.76
CA VAL A 103 9.11 -10.61 -6.46
C VAL A 103 7.80 -11.39 -6.60
N LYS A 104 6.99 -11.09 -7.62
CA LYS A 104 5.74 -11.82 -7.90
C LYS A 104 5.98 -13.30 -8.21
N SER A 105 7.02 -13.62 -8.98
CA SER A 105 7.39 -15.02 -9.26
C SER A 105 7.78 -15.76 -7.99
N ILE A 106 8.57 -15.15 -7.11
CA ILE A 106 8.96 -15.74 -5.83
C ILE A 106 7.74 -15.92 -4.92
N ASP A 107 6.87 -14.92 -4.80
CA ASP A 107 5.67 -14.99 -3.98
C ASP A 107 4.72 -16.10 -4.46
N ASN A 108 4.50 -16.20 -5.77
CA ASN A 108 3.69 -17.25 -6.37
C ASN A 108 4.31 -18.64 -6.11
N GLN A 109 5.60 -18.84 -6.38
CA GLN A 109 6.22 -20.16 -6.20
C GLN A 109 6.37 -20.57 -4.74
N SER A 110 6.57 -19.62 -3.83
CA SER A 110 6.66 -19.90 -2.39
C SER A 110 5.31 -20.15 -1.73
N GLU A 111 4.22 -19.74 -2.39
CA GLU A 111 2.87 -19.72 -1.84
C GLU A 111 2.80 -18.98 -0.49
N VAL A 112 3.64 -17.95 -0.32
CA VAL A 112 3.58 -17.08 0.86
C VAL A 112 2.37 -16.16 0.77
N GLY A 113 2.09 -15.62 -0.41
CA GLY A 113 0.94 -14.77 -0.65
C GLY A 113 0.99 -13.49 0.16
N ILE A 114 2.06 -12.70 0.05
CA ILE A 114 2.28 -11.48 0.87
C ILE A 114 1.11 -10.47 0.80
N TYR A 115 0.32 -10.51 -0.27
CA TYR A 115 -0.90 -9.71 -0.45
C TYR A 115 -2.21 -10.51 -0.41
N LYS A 116 -2.15 -11.84 -0.28
CA LYS A 116 -3.34 -12.67 -0.20
C LYS A 116 -3.99 -12.53 1.20
N PRO A 117 -5.33 -12.69 1.31
CA PRO A 117 -6.03 -12.55 2.60
C PRO A 117 -5.64 -13.60 3.63
N ASP A 118 -5.36 -14.82 3.18
CA ASP A 118 -4.96 -15.98 3.99
C ASP A 118 -3.75 -15.67 4.89
N TYR A 119 -2.71 -15.01 4.38
CA TYR A 119 -1.53 -14.63 5.18
C TYR A 119 -1.91 -13.88 6.46
N ARG A 120 -2.81 -12.89 6.37
CA ARG A 120 -3.27 -12.10 7.53
C ARG A 120 -4.25 -12.88 8.40
N GLN A 121 -5.15 -13.65 7.78
CA GLN A 121 -6.11 -14.49 8.50
C GLN A 121 -5.40 -15.54 9.36
N GLU A 122 -4.36 -16.17 8.82
CA GLU A 122 -3.57 -17.17 9.52
C GLU A 122 -2.83 -16.59 10.73
N LEU A 123 -2.27 -15.39 10.61
CA LEU A 123 -1.66 -14.67 11.75
C LEU A 123 -2.69 -14.38 12.85
N VAL A 124 -3.89 -13.95 12.47
CA VAL A 124 -4.98 -13.70 13.44
C VAL A 124 -5.47 -15.00 14.08
N ASP A 125 -5.61 -16.08 13.30
CA ASP A 125 -6.02 -17.40 13.78
C ASP A 125 -5.01 -18.00 14.74
N LEU A 126 -3.72 -17.77 14.50
CA LEU A 126 -2.64 -18.12 15.42
C LEU A 126 -2.74 -17.32 16.71
N ALA A 127 -2.88 -16.00 16.62
CA ALA A 127 -2.95 -15.11 17.78
C ALA A 127 -4.18 -15.38 18.68
N ARG A 128 -5.33 -15.71 18.08
CA ARG A 128 -6.57 -16.04 18.82
C ARG A 128 -6.66 -17.51 19.26
N GLY A 129 -5.66 -18.33 18.95
CA GLY A 129 -5.61 -19.75 19.34
C GLY A 129 -6.53 -20.68 18.54
N ALA A 130 -7.06 -20.23 17.40
CA ALA A 130 -7.85 -21.08 16.50
C ALA A 130 -6.99 -22.01 15.63
N ARG A 131 -5.72 -21.65 15.47
CA ARG A 131 -4.67 -22.48 14.85
C ARG A 131 -3.63 -22.84 15.92
N LYS A 132 -3.16 -24.09 15.90
CA LYS A 132 -2.03 -24.53 16.72
C LYS A 132 -0.70 -24.05 16.12
N GLY A 133 0.24 -23.65 16.97
CA GLY A 133 1.60 -23.26 16.59
C GLY A 133 2.06 -21.99 17.31
N GLY A 134 3.31 -21.60 17.06
CA GLY A 134 3.87 -20.31 17.49
C GLY A 134 4.12 -19.37 16.30
N LEU A 135 4.20 -18.07 16.59
CA LEU A 135 4.50 -17.05 15.57
C LEU A 135 5.85 -17.29 14.88
N ASP A 136 6.86 -17.63 15.66
CA ASP A 136 8.22 -17.86 15.16
C ASP A 136 8.28 -19.05 14.20
N ASP A 137 7.59 -20.15 14.52
CA ASP A 137 7.52 -21.33 13.66
C ASP A 137 6.79 -21.00 12.35
N TYR A 138 5.70 -20.23 12.44
CA TYR A 138 4.92 -19.81 11.28
C TYR A 138 5.72 -18.91 10.33
N LEU A 139 6.32 -17.84 10.86
CA LEU A 139 7.15 -16.93 10.08
C LEU A 139 8.43 -17.62 9.57
N GLY A 140 8.99 -18.55 10.36
CA GLY A 140 10.13 -19.36 9.98
C GLY A 140 9.84 -20.29 8.80
N ASP A 141 8.66 -20.92 8.77
CA ASP A 141 8.22 -21.73 7.61
C ASP A 141 8.05 -20.88 6.34
N LEU A 142 7.36 -19.74 6.45
CA LEU A 142 7.20 -18.80 5.34
C LEU A 142 8.55 -18.35 4.78
N GLY A 143 9.51 -18.01 5.66
CA GLY A 143 10.87 -17.64 5.27
C GLY A 143 11.62 -18.77 4.56
N LYS A 144 11.46 -20.01 5.01
CA LYS A 144 12.05 -21.19 4.34
C LYS A 144 11.48 -21.38 2.93
N ARG A 145 10.16 -21.32 2.76
CA ARG A 145 9.50 -21.45 1.44
C ARG A 145 9.90 -20.32 0.50
N TRP A 146 9.97 -19.09 0.99
CA TRP A 146 10.46 -17.96 0.21
C TRP A 146 11.90 -18.15 -0.26
N ALA A 147 12.79 -18.56 0.64
CA ALA A 147 14.20 -18.81 0.31
C ALA A 147 14.36 -19.94 -0.72
N GLN A 148 13.58 -21.02 -0.59
CA GLN A 148 13.55 -22.12 -1.55
C GLN A 148 13.09 -21.65 -2.93
N ALA A 149 11.98 -20.92 -3.01
CA ALA A 149 11.46 -20.37 -4.27
C ALA A 149 12.47 -19.44 -4.95
N ARG A 150 13.07 -18.52 -4.20
CA ARG A 150 14.11 -17.61 -4.71
C ARG A 150 15.29 -18.39 -5.31
N ASN A 151 15.79 -19.40 -4.59
CA ASN A 151 16.90 -20.23 -5.08
C ASN A 151 16.51 -21.03 -6.35
N SER A 152 15.30 -21.56 -6.41
CA SER A 152 14.81 -22.31 -7.58
C SER A 152 14.65 -21.42 -8.83
N LEU A 153 14.37 -20.13 -8.65
CA LEU A 153 14.25 -19.15 -9.75
C LEU A 153 15.59 -18.53 -10.15
N GLY A 154 16.68 -18.80 -9.42
CA GLY A 154 17.98 -18.17 -9.67
C GLY A 154 18.01 -16.67 -9.40
N SER A 155 17.17 -16.20 -8.47
CA SER A 155 17.05 -14.79 -8.07
C SER A 155 17.92 -14.45 -6.85
#